data_AF-A0A957IVB7-F1
#
_entry.id   AF-A0A957IVB7-F1
#
_cell.length_a   1.000
_cell.length_b   1.000
_cell.length_c   1.000
_cell.angle_alpha   90.00
_cell.angle_beta   90.00
_cell.angle_gamma   90.00
#
_symmetry.space_group_name_H-M   'P 1'
#
loop_
_entity.id
_entity.type
_entity.pdbx_description
1 polymer ?
#
loop_
_entity_poly.entity_id
_entity_poly.type
_entity_poly.pdbx_seq_one_letter_code
_entity_poly.pdbx_strand_id
1 'polypeptide(L)'
;MLKGDLIKPRLTIRGNQVWPQRLPADYRWLGVAGQLVGLFARFNGRSRATLYDALRDFEGDSLDYPIIRGLAAVLEQRCTFGNEPAVDPVALREKLFGQGPVVWADR
;
A
#
# COMPACT_ATOMS: atom_id res chain seq x y z
N MET A 1 -9.56 0.22 4.81
CA MET A 1 -9.46 0.23 6.29
C MET A 1 -7.99 0.28 6.70
N LEU A 2 -7.62 1.09 7.70
CA LEU A 2 -6.24 1.14 8.20
C LEU A 2 -5.88 -0.17 8.90
N LYS A 3 -4.68 -0.72 8.63
CA LYS A 3 -4.21 -1.94 9.32
C LYS A 3 -3.96 -1.65 10.79
N GLY A 4 -4.35 -2.59 11.67
CA GLY A 4 -4.22 -2.43 13.13
C GLY A 4 -2.80 -2.10 13.61
N ASP A 5 -1.78 -2.58 12.91
CA ASP A 5 -0.38 -2.30 13.28
C ASP A 5 0.05 -0.85 13.05
N LEU A 6 -0.63 -0.11 12.17
CA LEU A 6 -0.31 1.28 11.89
C LEU A 6 -0.90 2.25 12.93
N ILE A 7 -1.96 1.85 13.63
CA ILE A 7 -2.57 2.69 14.68
C ILE A 7 -1.95 2.47 16.05
N LYS A 8 -1.38 1.28 16.33
CA LYS A 8 -0.81 0.93 17.65
C LYS A 8 0.17 1.97 18.21
N PRO A 9 1.14 2.51 17.44
CA PRO A 9 2.07 3.52 17.96
C PRO A 9 1.41 4.85 18.32
N ARG A 10 0.15 5.03 17.92
CA ARG A 10 -0.62 6.27 18.00
C ARG A 10 -1.82 6.13 18.94
N LEU A 11 -1.88 5.08 19.74
CA LEU A 11 -2.88 4.91 20.79
C LEU A 11 -2.27 5.26 22.14
N THR A 12 -2.97 6.09 22.91
CA THR A 12 -2.68 6.30 24.32
C THR A 12 -3.65 5.45 25.15
N ILE A 13 -3.11 4.52 25.92
CA ILE A 13 -3.90 3.64 26.80
C ILE A 13 -3.69 4.12 28.23
N ARG A 14 -4.78 4.43 28.94
CA ARG A 14 -4.75 4.81 30.37
C ARG A 14 -5.87 4.06 31.09
N GLY A 15 -5.50 3.11 31.96
CA GLY A 15 -6.47 2.21 32.58
C GLY A 15 -7.28 1.46 31.51
N ASN A 16 -8.60 1.58 31.57
CA ASN A 16 -9.53 0.96 30.60
C ASN A 16 -9.95 1.90 29.46
N GLN A 17 -9.20 2.98 29.21
CA GLN A 17 -9.50 3.94 28.14
C GLN A 17 -8.42 3.93 27.06
N VAL A 18 -8.86 3.99 25.81
CA VAL A 18 -8.02 4.06 24.61
C VAL A 18 -8.31 5.36 23.86
N TRP A 19 -7.27 6.16 23.65
CA TRP A 19 -7.35 7.46 22.99
C TRP A 19 -6.50 7.47 21.72
N PRO A 20 -7.09 7.67 20.53
CA PRO A 20 -6.30 7.85 19.32
C PRO A 20 -5.66 9.23 19.31
N GLN A 21 -4.35 9.25 19.08
CA GLN A 21 -3.61 10.49 18.86
C GLN A 21 -3.85 10.96 17.42
N ARG A 22 -4.64 12.03 17.27
CA ARG A 22 -4.89 12.67 15.97
C ARG A 22 -3.61 13.28 15.41
N LEU A 23 -3.46 13.23 14.08
CA LEU A 23 -2.34 13.88 13.41
C LEU A 23 -2.62 15.39 13.35
N PRO A 24 -1.71 16.24 13.85
CA PRO A 24 -1.89 17.68 13.71
C PRO A 24 -1.78 18.09 12.24
N ALA A 25 -2.58 19.06 11.82
CA ALA A 25 -2.55 19.60 10.46
C ALA A 25 -1.50 20.72 10.34
N ASP A 26 -0.27 20.44 10.76
CA ASP A 26 0.86 21.36 10.67
C ASP A 26 1.56 21.28 9.30
N TYR A 27 2.46 22.22 9.03
CA TYR A 27 3.19 22.28 7.76
C TYR A 27 4.00 21.02 7.46
N ARG A 28 4.49 20.31 8.48
CA ARG A 28 5.27 19.08 8.29
C ARG A 28 4.39 17.98 7.71
N TRP A 29 3.27 17.68 8.36
CA TRP A 29 2.40 16.59 7.92
C TRP A 29 1.62 16.93 6.66
N LEU A 30 1.24 18.19 6.48
CA LEU A 30 0.68 18.67 5.22
C LEU A 30 1.69 18.53 4.06
N GLY A 31 2.97 18.82 4.30
CA GLY A 31 4.03 18.62 3.32
C GLY A 31 4.19 17.15 2.91
N VAL A 32 4.25 16.24 3.89
CA VAL A 32 4.32 14.78 3.63
C VAL A 32 3.08 14.30 2.87
N ALA A 33 1.88 14.73 3.28
CA ALA A 33 0.64 14.38 2.60
C ALA A 33 0.64 14.87 1.13
N GLY A 34 1.08 16.11 0.89
CA GLY A 34 1.18 16.67 -0.47
C GLY A 34 2.16 15.90 -1.35
N GLN A 35 3.32 15.52 -0.81
CA GLN A 35 4.30 14.70 -1.54
C GLN A 35 3.74 13.31 -1.88
N LEU A 36 3.04 12.66 -0.94
CA LEU A 36 2.39 11.37 -1.18
C LEU A 36 1.29 11.49 -2.24
N VAL A 37 0.45 12.54 -2.20
CA VAL A 37 -0.56 12.79 -3.25
C VAL A 37 0.12 12.92 -4.62
N GLY A 38 1.21 13.69 -4.70
CA GLY A 38 1.99 13.85 -5.93
C GLY A 38 2.62 12.53 -6.40
N LEU A 39 3.11 11.71 -5.48
CA LEU A 39 3.63 10.37 -5.78
C LEU A 39 2.53 9.50 -6.38
N PHE A 40 1.38 9.35 -5.74
CA PHE A 40 0.27 8.54 -6.29
C PHE A 40 -0.18 9.03 -7.68
N ALA A 41 -0.29 10.33 -7.89
CA ALA A 41 -0.68 10.90 -9.18
C ALA A 41 0.28 10.52 -10.33
N ARG A 42 1.59 10.43 -10.06
CA ARG A 42 2.62 10.04 -11.04
C ARG A 42 2.57 8.57 -11.44
N PHE A 43 1.91 7.72 -10.66
CA PHE A 43 1.85 6.27 -10.87
C PHE A 43 0.54 5.79 -11.48
N ASN A 44 -0.31 6.71 -11.97
CA ASN A 44 -1.45 6.34 -12.80
C ASN A 44 -0.99 5.56 -14.04
N GLY A 45 -1.65 4.43 -14.32
CA GLY A 45 -1.29 3.52 -15.41
C GLY A 45 -0.03 2.67 -15.16
N ARG A 46 0.61 2.77 -13.98
CA ARG A 46 1.70 1.89 -13.57
C ARG A 46 1.18 0.72 -12.76
N SER A 47 1.99 -0.34 -12.67
CA SER A 47 1.66 -1.48 -11.82
C SER A 47 1.62 -1.08 -10.34
N ARG A 48 0.78 -1.77 -9.57
CA ARG A 48 0.73 -1.61 -8.11
C ARG A 48 2.08 -1.90 -7.44
N ALA A 49 2.85 -2.83 -8.00
CA ALA A 49 4.19 -3.15 -7.49
C ALA A 49 5.14 -1.94 -7.59
N THR A 50 5.16 -1.25 -8.74
CA THR A 50 6.01 -0.07 -8.93
C THR A 50 5.63 1.07 -7.97
N LEU A 51 4.34 1.24 -7.69
CA LEU A 51 3.88 2.21 -6.67
C LEU A 51 4.40 1.82 -5.27
N TYR A 52 4.37 0.54 -4.92
CA TYR A 52 4.86 0.06 -3.63
C TYR A 52 6.37 0.22 -3.46
N ASP A 53 7.14 -0.03 -4.52
CA ASP A 53 8.58 0.23 -4.51
C ASP A 53 8.85 1.72 -4.26
N ALA A 54 8.14 2.60 -4.96
CA ALA A 54 8.28 4.05 -4.76
C ALA A 54 7.83 4.52 -3.36
N LEU A 55 6.81 3.90 -2.77
CA LEU A 55 6.40 4.18 -1.39
C LEU A 55 7.44 3.72 -0.38
N ARG A 56 8.11 2.60 -0.64
CA ARG A 56 9.23 2.11 0.18
C ARG A 56 10.42 3.05 0.10
N ASP A 57 10.74 3.53 -1.10
CA ASP A 57 11.81 4.51 -1.31
C ASP A 57 11.47 5.85 -0.65
N PHE A 58 10.21 6.28 -0.71
CA PHE A 58 9.73 7.49 -0.04
C PHE A 58 9.82 7.39 1.49
N GLU A 59 9.55 6.22 2.06
CA GLU A 59 9.70 5.97 3.49
C GLU A 59 11.17 6.00 3.91
N GLY A 60 12.05 5.36 3.14
CA GLY A 60 13.49 5.27 3.44
C GLY A 60 13.74 4.76 4.86
N ASP A 61 14.64 5.45 5.57
CA ASP A 61 14.97 5.16 6.98
C ASP A 61 14.17 6.03 7.98
N SER A 62 13.02 6.58 7.56
CA SER A 62 12.23 7.49 8.39
C SER A 62 11.61 6.79 9.60
N LEU A 63 11.81 7.36 10.79
CA LEU A 63 11.12 6.93 12.02
C LEU A 63 9.62 7.26 12.01
N ASP A 64 9.16 8.09 11.08
CA ASP A 64 7.76 8.46 10.90
C ASP A 64 6.98 7.45 10.03
N TYR A 65 7.57 6.28 9.75
CA TYR A 65 6.96 5.23 8.92
C TYR A 65 5.50 4.89 9.28
N PRO A 66 5.03 4.91 10.55
CA PRO A 66 3.61 4.60 10.83
C PRO A 66 2.67 5.64 10.21
N ILE A 67 3.09 6.91 10.18
CA ILE A 67 2.31 8.02 9.64
C ILE A 67 2.36 7.97 8.11
N ILE A 68 3.56 7.79 7.53
CA ILE A 68 3.74 7.68 6.08
C ILE A 68 2.88 6.54 5.52
N ARG A 69 3.00 5.32 6.07
CA ARG A 69 2.21 4.16 5.66
C ARG A 69 0.72 4.37 5.90
N GLY A 70 0.34 5.05 6.99
CA GLY A 70 -1.06 5.35 7.28
C GLY A 70 -1.69 6.28 6.25
N LEU A 71 -1.00 7.36 5.89
CA LEU A 71 -1.44 8.30 4.84
C LEU A 71 -1.50 7.61 3.48
N ALA A 72 -0.46 6.84 3.11
CA ALA A 72 -0.44 6.07 1.88
C ALA A 72 -1.61 5.07 1.81
N ALA A 73 -1.92 4.37 2.89
CA ALA A 73 -3.04 3.43 2.95
C ALA A 73 -4.41 4.13 2.80
N VAL A 74 -4.55 5.37 3.26
CA VAL A 74 -5.76 6.18 3.06
C VAL A 74 -5.90 6.62 1.61
N LEU A 75 -4.79 7.01 0.96
CA LEU A 75 -4.79 7.35 -0.47
C LEU A 75 -5.09 6.13 -1.34
N GLU A 76 -4.43 5.01 -1.08
CA GLU A 76 -4.59 3.78 -1.85
C GLU A 76 -6.02 3.25 -1.84
N GLN A 77 -6.75 3.39 -0.73
CA GLN A 77 -8.16 3.03 -0.65
C GLN A 77 -9.06 3.82 -1.61
N ARG A 78 -8.59 4.97 -2.09
CA ARG A 78 -9.29 5.81 -3.07
C ARG A 78 -8.80 5.57 -4.51
N CYS A 79 -7.82 4.71 -4.70
CA CYS A 79 -7.36 4.31 -6.02
C CYS A 79 -8.19 3.16 -6.56
N THR A 80 -8.36 3.12 -7.87
CA THR A 80 -8.90 1.97 -8.58
C THR A 80 -7.73 1.18 -9.16
N PHE A 81 -7.62 -0.09 -8.75
CA PHE A 81 -6.68 -1.03 -9.36
C PHE A 81 -7.48 -2.03 -10.15
N GLY A 82 -7.18 -2.13 -11.43
CA GLY A 82 -7.84 -3.06 -12.34
C GLY A 82 -6.86 -3.50 -13.41
N ASN A 83 -7.05 -4.74 -13.83
CA ASN A 83 -6.69 -5.18 -15.17
C ASN A 83 -8.03 -5.51 -15.84
N GLU A 84 -8.17 -5.21 -17.13
CA GLU A 84 -9.21 -5.80 -17.97
C GLU A 84 -8.55 -6.97 -18.73
N PRO A 85 -8.33 -8.12 -18.08
CA PRO A 85 -7.68 -9.23 -18.75
C PRO A 85 -8.62 -9.76 -19.82
N ALA A 86 -8.07 -10.05 -21.01
CA ALA A 86 -8.84 -10.64 -22.11
C ALA A 86 -9.44 -12.01 -21.77
N VAL A 87 -8.95 -12.66 -20.72
CA VAL A 87 -9.41 -13.96 -20.23
C VAL A 87 -9.54 -13.90 -18.71
N ASP A 88 -10.57 -14.55 -18.17
CA ASP A 88 -10.74 -14.70 -16.72
C ASP A 88 -9.47 -15.32 -16.07
N PRO A 89 -8.83 -14.63 -15.11
CA PRO A 89 -7.59 -15.11 -14.48
C PRO A 89 -7.76 -16.40 -13.69
N VAL A 90 -8.96 -16.73 -13.21
CA VAL A 90 -9.22 -18.00 -12.51
C VAL A 90 -9.20 -19.16 -13.51
N ALA A 91 -10.04 -19.08 -14.55
CA ALA A 91 -10.11 -20.09 -15.61
C ALA A 91 -8.77 -20.29 -16.34
N LEU A 92 -8.01 -19.20 -16.55
CA LEU A 92 -6.68 -19.28 -17.14
C LEU A 92 -5.72 -20.12 -16.28
N ARG A 93 -5.70 -19.87 -14.96
CA ARG A 93 -4.83 -20.61 -14.04
C ARG A 93 -5.23 -22.07 -13.91
N GLU A 94 -6.53 -22.37 -13.88
CA GLU A 94 -7.02 -23.76 -13.85
C GLU A 94 -6.53 -24.56 -15.06
N LYS A 95 -6.66 -23.99 -16.26
CA LYS A 95 -6.20 -24.66 -17.51
C LYS A 95 -4.69 -24.80 -17.60
N LEU A 96 -3.94 -23.77 -17.18
CA LEU A 96 -2.48 -23.80 -17.26
C LEU A 96 -1.88 -24.72 -16.18
N PHE A 97 -2.29 -24.55 -14.92
CA PHE A 97 -1.72 -25.31 -13.81
C PHE A 97 -2.22 -26.76 -13.77
N GLY A 98 -3.40 -27.05 -14.34
CA GLY A 98 -3.87 -28.42 -14.54
C GLY A 98 -3.00 -29.27 -15.46
N GLN A 99 -2.09 -28.66 -16.24
CA GLN A 99 -1.12 -29.39 -17.08
C GLN A 99 0.07 -29.93 -16.28
N GLY A 100 0.12 -29.66 -14.97
CA GLY A 100 1.23 -30.07 -14.11
C GLY A 100 2.43 -29.13 -14.20
N PRO A 101 3.50 -29.42 -13.45
CA PRO A 101 4.69 -28.60 -13.44
C PRO A 101 5.40 -28.68 -14.79
N VAL A 102 5.74 -27.53 -15.36
CA VAL A 102 6.60 -27.46 -16.54
C VAL A 102 8.03 -27.70 -16.11
N VAL A 103 8.47 -28.95 -16.22
CA VAL A 103 9.86 -29.37 -16.01
C VAL A 103 10.53 -29.52 -17.37
N TRP A 104 11.19 -28.47 -17.85
CA TRP A 104 12.12 -28.63 -18.96
C TRP A 104 13.34 -29.38 -18.42
N ALA A 105 13.40 -30.69 -18.66
CA ALA A 105 14.67 -31.41 -18.70
C ALA A 105 15.23 -31.25 -20.12
N ASP A 106 16.44 -30.71 -20.20
CA ASP A 106 17.30 -30.50 -21.38
C ASP A 106 16.97 -29.34 -22.34
N ARG A 107 17.73 -28.23 -22.16
CA ARG A 107 18.88 -27.89 -23.01
C ARG A 107 19.95 -27.14 -22.23
#